data_AF-A0A9P9PVJ1-F1
#
_entry.id   AF-A0A9P9PVJ1-F1
#
_cell.length_a   1.000
_cell.length_b   1.000
_cell.length_c   1.000
_cell.angle_alpha   90.00
_cell.angle_beta   90.00
_cell.angle_gamma   90.00
#
_symmetry.space_group_name_H-M   'P 1'
#
loop_
_entity.id
_entity.type
_entity.pdbx_description
1 polymer ?
#
loop_
_entity_poly.entity_id
_entity_poly.type
_entity_poly.pdbx_seq_one_letter_code
_entity_poly.pdbx_strand_id
1 'polypeptide(L)'
;MSTFTTVLVLGLWLPASGNALIILFAALFGSGSGAGIGLTPALCAHVSSIKDIGTFTGTVFAIASFAALTGSPIGGQIVAISYGSFRNTAIFAGVSCALGTALFVMCRVTLGGIRMVKV
;
A
#
# COMPACT_ATOMS: atom_id res chain seq x y z
N MET A 1 -2.42 -8.27 3.79
CA MET A 1 -2.24 -6.80 3.77
C MET A 1 -2.63 -6.24 2.41
N SER A 2 -1.87 -6.45 1.34
CA SER A 2 -2.12 -5.77 0.06
C SER A 2 -3.50 -6.04 -0.59
N THR A 3 -4.02 -7.28 -0.57
CA THR A 3 -5.35 -7.58 -1.13
C THR A 3 -6.52 -6.96 -0.34
N PHE A 4 -6.42 -6.90 0.99
CA PHE A 4 -7.43 -6.27 1.85
C PHE A 4 -7.51 -4.77 1.59
N THR A 5 -6.35 -4.11 1.49
CA THR A 5 -6.28 -2.66 1.24
C THR A 5 -6.78 -2.31 -0.17
N THR A 6 -6.45 -3.11 -1.20
CA THR A 6 -6.94 -2.89 -2.58
C THR A 6 -8.46 -3.02 -2.68
N VAL A 7 -9.06 -4.02 -2.02
CA VAL A 7 -10.52 -4.19 -2.00
C VAL A 7 -11.20 -3.03 -1.26
N LEU A 8 -10.63 -2.54 -0.16
CA LEU A 8 -11.17 -1.40 0.57
C LEU A 8 -11.10 -0.09 -0.22
N VAL A 9 -9.99 0.15 -0.92
CA VAL A 9 -9.83 1.36 -1.74
C VAL A 9 -10.78 1.34 -2.95
N LEU A 10 -10.88 0.23 -3.68
CA LEU A 10 -11.73 0.16 -4.87
C LEU A 10 -13.22 -0.03 -4.54
N GLY A 11 -13.54 -0.74 -3.46
CA GLY A 11 -14.91 -1.09 -3.08
C GLY A 11 -15.58 -0.10 -2.13
N LEU A 12 -14.82 0.58 -1.26
CA LEU A 12 -15.38 1.46 -0.22
C LEU A 12 -15.13 2.93 -0.52
N TRP A 13 -13.94 3.30 -1.01
CA TRP A 13 -13.62 4.70 -1.30
C TRP A 13 -14.18 5.18 -2.64
N LEU A 14 -14.25 4.31 -3.66
CA LEU A 14 -14.78 4.67 -4.99
C LEU A 14 -16.29 5.03 -5.00
N PRO A 15 -17.18 4.35 -4.25
CA PRO A 15 -18.58 4.75 -4.10
C PRO A 15 -18.87 5.64 -2.88
N ALA A 16 -17.86 6.08 -2.12
CA ALA A 16 -18.07 6.89 -0.94
C ALA A 16 -18.58 8.29 -1.29
N SER A 17 -19.90 8.49 -1.21
CA SER A 17 -20.55 9.79 -1.39
C SER A 17 -20.95 10.47 -0.06
N GLY A 18 -20.52 9.92 1.09
CA GLY A 18 -20.89 10.43 2.42
C GLY A 18 -19.83 10.24 3.50
N ASN A 19 -19.85 11.11 4.51
CA ASN A 19 -18.85 11.19 5.59
C ASN A 19 -18.68 9.86 6.36
N ALA A 20 -19.77 9.11 6.57
CA ALA A 20 -19.72 7.83 7.29
C ALA A 20 -18.87 6.77 6.56
N LEU A 21 -18.97 6.70 5.22
CA LEU A 21 -18.19 5.77 4.41
C LEU A 21 -16.70 6.14 4.38
N ILE A 22 -16.39 7.44 4.39
CA ILE A 22 -15.01 7.95 4.44
C ILE A 22 -14.36 7.65 5.79
N ILE A 23 -15.09 7.82 6.91
CA ILE A 23 -14.59 7.50 8.25
C ILE A 23 -14.35 6.00 8.40
N LEU A 24 -15.28 5.17 7.92
CA LEU A 24 -15.13 3.72 7.93
C LEU A 24 -13.93 3.27 7.07
N PHE A 25 -13.77 3.89 5.89
CA PHE A 25 -12.59 3.69 5.05
C PHE A 25 -11.30 4.04 5.81
N ALA A 26 -11.24 5.21 6.45
CA ALA A 26 -10.05 5.64 7.19
C ALA A 26 -9.68 4.67 8.32
N ALA A 27 -10.66 4.17 9.07
CA ALA A 27 -10.44 3.20 10.14
C ALA A 27 -9.91 1.84 9.61
N LEU A 28 -10.56 1.30 8.57
CA LEU A 28 -10.18 0.01 7.98
C LEU A 28 -8.85 0.08 7.23
N PHE A 29 -8.62 1.17 6.48
CA PHE A 29 -7.36 1.44 5.80
C PHE A 29 -6.23 1.65 6.81
N GLY A 30 -6.46 2.42 7.87
CA GLY A 30 -5.46 2.68 8.92
C GLY A 30 -5.02 1.40 9.62
N SER A 31 -5.97 0.54 9.99
CA SER A 31 -5.66 -0.76 10.62
C SER A 31 -4.87 -1.68 9.69
N GLY A 32 -5.29 -1.82 8.43
CA GLY A 32 -4.62 -2.69 7.45
C GLY A 32 -3.24 -2.17 6.99
N SER A 33 -3.13 -0.87 6.74
CA SER A 33 -1.88 -0.23 6.31
C SER A 33 -0.84 -0.18 7.44
N GLY A 34 -1.28 0.13 8.67
CA GLY A 34 -0.43 0.15 9.85
C GLY A 34 0.21 -1.21 10.15
N ALA A 35 -0.55 -2.30 9.99
CA ALA A 35 0.00 -3.64 10.11
C ALA A 35 1.06 -3.94 9.03
N GLY A 36 0.87 -3.46 7.79
CA GLY A 36 1.86 -3.61 6.71
C GLY A 36 3.18 -2.92 7.01
N ILE A 37 3.12 -1.64 7.39
CA ILE A 37 4.34 -0.86 7.71
C ILE A 37 5.03 -1.43 8.96
N GLY A 38 4.27 -1.80 9.99
CA GLY A 38 4.82 -2.38 11.23
C GLY A 38 5.46 -3.76 11.06
N LEU A 39 4.93 -4.60 10.16
CA LEU A 39 5.50 -5.92 9.84
C LEU A 39 6.71 -5.86 8.91
N THR A 40 6.93 -4.75 8.20
CA THR A 40 8.03 -4.62 7.23
C THR A 40 9.41 -4.93 7.83
N PRO A 41 9.85 -4.33 8.95
CA PRO A 41 11.15 -4.65 9.56
C PRO A 41 11.23 -6.09 10.08
N ALA A 42 10.13 -6.66 10.57
CA ALA A 42 10.08 -8.06 11.01
C ALA A 42 10.27 -9.04 9.84
N LEU A 43 9.66 -8.76 8.68
CA LEU A 43 9.85 -9.55 7.46
C LEU A 43 11.27 -9.40 6.90
N CYS A 44 11.83 -8.18 6.95
CA CYS A 44 13.22 -7.93 6.58
C CYS A 44 14.20 -8.76 7.43
N ALA A 45 13.96 -8.82 8.74
CA ALA A 45 14.76 -9.60 9.68
C ALA A 45 14.76 -11.11 9.39
N HIS A 46 13.70 -11.65 8.78
CA HIS A 46 13.64 -13.06 8.37
C HIS A 46 14.43 -13.38 7.09
N VAL A 47 14.70 -12.39 6.25
CA VAL A 47 15.37 -12.57 4.95
C VAL A 47 16.85 -12.20 5.01
N SER A 48 17.23 -11.23 5.85
CA SER A 48 18.62 -10.78 6.00
C SER A 48 19.33 -11.43 7.19
N SER A 49 20.66 -11.55 7.11
CA SER A 49 21.50 -11.91 8.27
C SER A 49 21.35 -10.87 9.39
N ILE A 50 21.46 -11.30 10.66
CA ILE A 50 21.25 -10.46 11.86
C ILE A 50 22.12 -9.19 11.84
N LYS A 51 23.32 -9.26 11.26
CA LYS A 51 24.23 -8.11 11.14
C LYS A 51 23.76 -7.03 10.16
N ASP A 52 22.94 -7.40 9.17
CA ASP A 52 22.58 -6.51 8.04
C ASP A 52 21.11 -6.06 8.06
N ILE A 53 20.34 -6.42 9.11
CA ILE A 53 18.90 -6.08 9.22
C ILE A 53 18.67 -4.57 9.11
N GLY A 54 19.52 -3.77 9.77
CA GLY A 54 19.42 -2.32 9.75
C GLY A 54 19.66 -1.74 8.35
N THR A 55 20.70 -2.21 7.65
CA THR A 55 21.05 -1.75 6.30
C THR A 55 20.00 -2.16 5.28
N PHE A 56 19.49 -3.39 5.37
CA PHE A 56 18.44 -3.89 4.48
C PHE A 56 17.13 -3.13 4.67
N THR A 57 16.67 -3.01 5.92
CA THR A 57 15.46 -2.25 6.26
C THR A 57 15.59 -0.78 5.88
N GLY A 58 16.76 -0.18 6.10
CA GLY A 58 17.07 1.20 5.70
C GLY A 58 17.00 1.41 4.20
N THR A 59 17.49 0.44 3.41
CA THR A 59 17.45 0.50 1.93
C THR A 59 16.01 0.41 1.42
N VAL A 60 15.18 -0.47 2.01
CA VAL A 60 13.75 -0.57 1.69
C VAL A 60 13.04 0.76 1.96
N PHE A 61 13.26 1.39 3.11
CA PHE A 61 12.67 2.69 3.42
C PHE A 61 13.23 3.82 2.57
N ALA A 62 14.51 3.78 2.20
CA ALA A 62 15.10 4.76 1.31
C ALA A 62 14.40 4.75 -0.07
N ILE A 63 14.14 3.58 -0.64
CA ILE A 63 13.39 3.45 -1.90
C ILE A 63 11.93 3.93 -1.71
N ALA A 64 11.29 3.55 -0.61
CA ALA A 64 9.91 3.96 -0.31
C ALA A 64 9.77 5.49 -0.13
N SER A 65 10.82 6.18 0.31
CA SER A 65 10.81 7.63 0.52
C SER A 65 10.51 8.42 -0.77
N PHE A 66 11.01 7.95 -1.93
CA PHE A 66 10.72 8.57 -3.21
C PHE A 66 9.24 8.49 -3.56
N ALA A 67 8.62 7.33 -3.33
CA ALA A 67 7.19 7.16 -3.54
C ALA A 67 6.37 8.08 -2.61
N ALA A 68 6.76 8.19 -1.33
CA ALA A 68 6.13 9.10 -0.38
C ALA A 68 6.29 10.58 -0.79
N LEU A 69 7.47 10.96 -1.29
CA LEU A 69 7.75 12.33 -1.74
C LEU A 69 6.96 12.69 -3.01
N THR A 70 6.87 11.79 -3.99
CA THR A 70 6.14 12.03 -5.23
C THR A 70 4.63 11.90 -5.10
N GLY A 71 4.15 11.10 -4.13
CA GLY A 71 2.72 10.82 -3.98
C GLY A 71 1.87 12.06 -3.69
N SER A 72 2.32 12.90 -2.75
CA SER A 72 1.62 14.15 -2.38
C SER A 72 1.48 15.15 -3.54
N PRO A 73 2.54 15.53 -4.28
CA PRO A 73 2.40 16.48 -5.40
C PRO A 73 1.59 15.89 -6.56
N ILE A 74 1.72 14.60 -6.88
CA ILE A 74 0.91 13.95 -7.92
C ILE A 74 -0.57 13.97 -7.53
N GLY A 75 -0.90 13.54 -6.30
CA GLY A 75 -2.27 13.58 -5.80
C GLY A 75 -2.86 14.98 -5.76
N GLY A 76 -2.07 15.98 -5.34
CA GLY A 76 -2.48 17.39 -5.32
C GLY A 76 -2.79 17.94 -6.71
N GLN A 77 -1.95 17.64 -7.71
CA GLN A 77 -2.21 18.04 -9.10
C GLN A 77 -3.46 17.34 -9.68
N ILE A 78 -3.68 16.08 -9.36
CA ILE A 78 -4.90 15.36 -9.78
C ILE A 78 -6.16 16.05 -9.22
N VAL A 79 -6.14 16.48 -7.95
CA VAL A 79 -7.26 17.25 -7.36
C VAL A 79 -7.42 18.62 -8.05
N ALA A 80 -6.31 19.31 -8.33
CA ALA A 80 -6.32 20.62 -8.97
C ALA A 80 -6.96 20.59 -10.38
N ILE A 81 -6.63 19.58 -11.18
CA ILE A 81 -7.20 19.38 -12.53
C ILE A 81 -8.66 18.90 -12.47
N SER A 82 -9.06 18.27 -11.36
CA SER A 82 -10.42 17.72 -11.17
C SER A 82 -11.40 18.71 -10.54
N TYR A 83 -11.09 20.01 -10.51
CA TYR A 83 -11.91 21.08 -9.91
C TYR A 83 -12.35 20.77 -8.47
N GLY A 84 -11.46 20.16 -7.67
CA GLY A 84 -11.75 19.80 -6.27
C GLY A 84 -12.46 18.45 -6.07
N SER A 85 -12.72 17.69 -7.14
CA SER A 85 -13.28 16.33 -7.02
C SER A 85 -12.20 15.33 -6.60
N PHE A 86 -12.40 14.70 -5.43
CA PHE A 86 -11.48 13.68 -4.88
C PHE A 86 -11.59 12.30 -5.56
N ARG A 87 -12.55 12.12 -6.47
CA ARG A 87 -12.81 10.83 -7.12
C ARG A 87 -11.62 10.34 -7.95
N ASN A 88 -10.95 11.25 -8.67
CA ASN A 88 -9.79 10.89 -9.50
C ASN A 88 -8.55 10.57 -8.65
N THR A 89 -8.40 11.23 -7.50
CA THR A 89 -7.33 10.94 -6.53
C THR A 89 -7.55 9.59 -5.84
N ALA A 90 -8.81 9.24 -5.57
CA ALA A 90 -9.19 7.91 -5.06
C ALA A 90 -8.82 6.79 -6.05
N ILE A 91 -9.07 7.01 -7.34
CA ILE A 91 -8.68 6.08 -8.41
C ILE A 91 -7.16 5.92 -8.46
N PHE A 92 -6.41 7.03 -8.44
CA PHE A 92 -4.95 6.99 -8.44
C PHE A 92 -4.37 6.20 -7.26
N ALA A 93 -4.90 6.43 -6.06
CA ALA A 93 -4.52 5.67 -4.88
C ALA A 93 -4.90 4.18 -4.99
N GLY A 94 -6.06 3.85 -5.56
CA GLY A 94 -6.48 2.47 -5.80
C GLY A 94 -5.58 1.73 -6.78
N VAL A 95 -5.25 2.37 -7.90
CA VAL A 95 -4.37 1.79 -8.93
C VAL A 95 -2.96 1.59 -8.39
N SER A 96 -2.40 2.56 -7.67
CA SER A 96 -1.08 2.42 -7.06
C SER A 96 -1.02 1.30 -6.01
N CYS A 97 -2.04 1.17 -5.15
CA CYS A 97 -2.16 0.02 -4.25
C CYS A 97 -2.30 -1.31 -4.99
N ALA A 98 -3.08 -1.36 -6.08
CA ALA A 98 -3.23 -2.57 -6.89
C ALA A 98 -1.91 -2.98 -7.56
N LEU A 99 -1.16 -2.01 -8.09
CA LEU A 99 0.16 -2.25 -8.68
C LEU A 99 1.14 -2.80 -7.64
N GLY A 100 1.19 -2.20 -6.44
CA GLY A 100 2.00 -2.68 -5.33
C GLY A 100 1.60 -4.09 -4.87
N THR A 101 0.31 -4.40 -4.88
CA THR A 101 -0.21 -5.75 -4.60
C THR A 101 0.25 -6.76 -5.65
N ALA A 102 0.16 -6.41 -6.93
CA ALA A 102 0.59 -7.26 -8.02
C ALA A 102 2.09 -7.57 -7.94
N LEU A 103 2.92 -6.54 -7.70
CA LEU A 103 4.37 -6.71 -7.50
C LEU A 103 4.68 -7.58 -6.28
N PHE A 104 3.96 -7.39 -5.16
CA PHE A 104 4.14 -8.22 -3.98
C PHE A 104 3.77 -9.68 -4.25
N VAL A 105 2.65 -9.94 -4.93
CA VAL A 105 2.23 -11.29 -5.33
C VAL A 105 3.27 -11.91 -6.27
N MET A 106 3.76 -11.15 -7.25
CA MET A 106 4.80 -11.62 -8.17
C MET A 106 6.08 -11.99 -7.43
N CYS A 107 6.53 -11.16 -6.49
CA CYS A 107 7.70 -11.40 -5.65
C CYS A 107 7.50 -12.65 -4.75
N ARG A 108 6.30 -12.86 -4.20
CA ARG A 108 5.98 -14.08 -3.44
C ARG A 108 6.01 -15.33 -4.33
N VAL A 109 5.53 -15.25 -5.57
CA VAL A 109 5.53 -16.37 -6.52
C VAL A 109 6.96 -16.72 -6.95
N THR A 110 7.82 -15.73 -7.18
CA THR A 110 9.21 -15.96 -7.60
C THR A 110 10.12 -16.45 -6.48
N LEU A 111 9.95 -15.95 -5.24
CA LEU A 111 10.77 -16.39 -4.09
C LEU A 111 10.24 -17.65 -3.37
N GLY A 112 8.92 -17.85 -3.31
CA GLY A 112 8.30 -18.96 -2.57
C GLY A 112 7.89 -20.16 -3.42
N GLY A 113 7.87 -20.02 -4.75
CA GLY A 113 7.28 -21.00 -5.67
C GLY A 113 5.74 -21.08 -5.56
N ILE A 114 5.09 -21.70 -6.54
CA ILE A 114 3.61 -21.83 -6.63
C ILE A 114 3.05 -22.86 -5.60
N ARG A 115 3.83 -23.29 -4.62
CA ARG A 115 3.32 -24.16 -3.56
C ARG A 115 2.60 -23.32 -2.52
N MET A 116 1.28 -23.20 -2.67
CA MET A 116 0.40 -22.93 -1.54
C MET A 116 0.64 -24.02 -0.50
N VAL A 117 1.32 -23.68 0.59
CA VAL A 117 1.31 -24.50 1.80
C VAL A 117 -0.13 -24.46 2.29
N LYS A 118 -0.83 -25.58 2.09
CA LYS A 118 -2.15 -25.86 2.63
C LYS A 118 -1.95 -25.88 4.15
N VAL A 119 -2.38 -24.81 4.82
CA VAL A 119 -2.53 -24.78 6.28
C VAL A 119 -3.66 -25.72 6.64
#